data_AF-A0ABD7XXR7-F1
#
_entry.id   AF-A0ABD7XXR7-F1
#
_cell.length_a   1.000
_cell.length_b   1.000
_cell.length_c   1.000
_cell.angle_alpha   90.00
_cell.angle_beta   90.00
_cell.angle_gamma   90.00
#
_symmetry.space_group_name_H-M   'P 1'
#
loop_
_entity.id
_entity.type
_entity.pdbx_description
1 polymer ?
#
loop_
_entity_poly.entity_id
_entity_poly.type
_entity_poly.pdbx_seq_one_letter_code
_entity_poly.pdbx_strand_id
1 'polypeptide(L)'
;MYRTLRSITVATAISVAALAMPGRAMAAPPATTSQPAETPPMEMYAVELPFAGIVDAARSWLTKNGMVVISEEHVIAGEDNTSHYRYLIVVTPAKSSPNKSYLTVEVSMGETPPPHAAAAPRDELHAFIRQLGEKLGVAPQFVRAAK
;
A
#
# COMPACT_ATOMS: atom_id res chain seq x y z
N MET A 1 20.69 14.28 -34.25
CA MET A 1 21.03 12.88 -34.61
C MET A 1 21.30 12.10 -33.33
N TYR A 2 20.68 10.93 -33.25
CA TYR A 2 20.63 9.94 -32.15
C TYR A 2 21.86 9.82 -31.25
N ARG A 3 21.61 9.61 -29.95
CA ARG A 3 22.27 8.52 -29.21
C ARG A 3 21.50 8.08 -27.97
N THR A 4 20.77 6.98 -28.17
CA THR A 4 20.34 5.97 -27.19
C THR A 4 21.54 5.38 -26.43
N LEU A 5 21.25 4.63 -25.35
CA LEU A 5 22.04 3.60 -24.62
C LEU A 5 22.28 4.04 -23.15
N ARG A 6 22.01 3.26 -22.11
CA ARG A 6 21.66 1.84 -21.98
C ARG A 6 21.11 1.60 -20.56
N SER A 7 20.04 0.83 -20.48
CA SER A 7 19.54 0.17 -19.28
C SER A 7 20.64 -0.69 -18.65
N ILE A 8 20.83 -0.58 -17.33
CA ILE A 8 21.72 -1.45 -16.57
C ILE A 8 20.88 -2.59 -16.02
N THR A 9 20.96 -3.74 -16.69
CA THR A 9 20.44 -5.03 -16.21
C THR A 9 21.45 -5.61 -15.22
N VAL A 10 21.12 -5.62 -13.93
CA VAL A 10 21.88 -6.40 -12.94
C VAL A 10 21.26 -7.79 -12.86
N ALA A 11 21.85 -8.71 -13.62
CA ALA A 11 21.62 -10.14 -13.48
C ALA A 11 22.61 -10.68 -12.45
N THR A 12 22.12 -11.04 -11.27
CA THR A 12 22.89 -11.88 -10.33
C THR A 12 22.29 -13.27 -10.35
N ALA A 13 22.95 -14.14 -11.11
CA ALA A 13 22.70 -15.57 -11.15
C ALA A 13 23.25 -16.22 -9.88
N ILE A 14 22.43 -17.00 -9.18
CA ILE A 14 22.89 -18.02 -8.24
C ILE A 14 22.48 -19.37 -8.83
N SER A 15 23.40 -19.95 -9.59
CA SER A 15 23.27 -21.30 -10.15
C SER A 15 23.54 -22.32 -9.07
N VAL A 16 22.50 -23.01 -8.59
CA VAL A 16 22.64 -24.27 -7.86
C VAL A 16 21.59 -25.25 -8.40
N ALA A 17 22.03 -26.18 -9.26
CA ALA A 17 21.44 -27.51 -9.45
C ALA A 17 22.28 -28.21 -10.53
N ALA A 18 23.07 -29.23 -10.21
CA ALA A 18 22.68 -30.58 -9.80
C ALA A 18 22.80 -31.54 -10.99
N LEU A 19 23.43 -32.67 -10.68
CA LEU A 19 23.78 -33.80 -11.54
C LEU A 19 22.73 -34.19 -12.58
N ALA A 20 23.23 -34.54 -13.76
CA ALA A 20 22.50 -35.21 -14.82
C ALA A 20 22.01 -36.61 -14.41
N MET A 21 20.76 -36.94 -14.76
CA MET A 21 20.33 -38.30 -15.10
C MET A 21 19.29 -38.26 -16.26
N PRO A 22 19.36 -39.19 -17.22
CA PRO A 22 18.49 -39.19 -18.39
C PRO A 22 17.23 -40.05 -18.14
N GLY A 23 16.07 -39.52 -18.51
CA GLY A 23 14.85 -40.32 -18.62
C GLY A 23 13.75 -39.93 -17.62
N ARG A 24 12.95 -38.93 -18.00
CA ARG A 24 11.49 -38.89 -17.79
C ARG A 24 10.92 -37.63 -18.43
N ALA A 25 9.71 -37.77 -18.98
CA ALA A 25 8.96 -36.74 -19.69
C ALA A 25 9.04 -35.38 -18.99
N MET A 26 9.48 -34.37 -19.75
CA MET A 26 9.55 -32.99 -19.29
C MET A 26 8.13 -32.44 -19.23
N ALA A 27 7.50 -32.53 -18.06
CA ALA A 27 6.35 -31.70 -17.74
C ALA A 27 6.79 -30.24 -17.87
N ALA A 28 6.12 -29.48 -18.74
CA ALA A 28 6.36 -28.06 -18.91
C ALA A 28 6.33 -27.37 -17.54
N PRO A 29 7.23 -26.42 -17.26
CA PRO A 29 7.15 -25.63 -16.03
C PRO A 29 5.75 -25.00 -15.94
N PRO A 30 5.14 -24.92 -14.74
CA PRO A 30 3.88 -24.22 -14.60
C PRO A 30 4.09 -22.82 -15.15
N ALA A 31 3.22 -22.43 -16.09
CA ALA A 31 3.15 -21.05 -16.52
C ALA A 31 2.94 -20.23 -15.24
N THR A 32 3.97 -19.51 -14.82
CA THR A 32 3.82 -18.42 -13.88
C THR A 32 2.90 -17.44 -14.59
N THR A 33 1.61 -17.55 -14.30
CA THR A 33 0.67 -16.48 -14.55
C THR A 33 1.29 -15.26 -13.89
N SER A 34 1.83 -14.36 -14.71
CA SER A 34 2.02 -12.98 -14.32
C SER A 34 0.61 -12.47 -14.04
N GLN A 35 0.11 -12.72 -12.82
CA GLN A 35 -1.03 -12.01 -12.31
C GLN A 35 -0.65 -10.54 -12.48
N PRO A 36 -1.46 -9.74 -13.20
CA PRO A 36 -1.32 -8.31 -13.11
C PRO A 36 -1.31 -7.99 -11.62
N ALA A 37 -0.24 -7.38 -11.12
CA ALA A 37 -0.29 -6.78 -9.81
C ALA A 37 -1.43 -5.76 -9.91
N GLU A 38 -2.62 -6.13 -9.41
CA GLU A 38 -3.73 -5.21 -9.27
C GLU A 38 -3.16 -4.01 -8.55
N THR A 39 -3.14 -2.87 -9.25
CA THR A 39 -2.61 -1.65 -8.66
C THR A 39 -3.49 -1.38 -7.44
N PRO A 40 -2.93 -1.42 -6.22
CA PRO A 40 -3.73 -1.29 -5.02
C PRO A 40 -4.48 0.04 -5.07
N PRO A 41 -5.74 0.07 -4.60
CA PRO A 41 -6.54 1.29 -4.61
C PRO A 41 -5.85 2.35 -3.75
N MET A 42 -5.33 3.37 -4.43
CA MET A 42 -4.71 4.54 -3.82
C MET A 42 -5.69 5.71 -3.97
N GLU A 43 -6.16 6.24 -2.85
CA GLU A 43 -7.08 7.37 -2.82
C GLU A 43 -6.50 8.52 -2.00
N MET A 44 -6.66 9.75 -2.49
CA MET A 44 -6.19 10.96 -1.84
C MET A 44 -7.37 11.76 -1.30
N TYR A 45 -7.20 12.31 -0.11
CA TYR A 45 -8.21 13.06 0.63
C TYR A 45 -7.63 14.38 1.11
N ALA A 46 -8.43 15.45 1.10
CA ALA A 46 -8.11 16.70 1.76
C ALA A 46 -8.77 16.74 3.14
N VAL A 47 -8.00 17.15 4.15
CA VAL A 47 -8.45 17.28 5.53
C VAL A 47 -8.12 18.69 6.01
N GLU A 48 -9.10 19.40 6.54
CA GLU A 48 -8.92 20.73 7.14
C GLU A 48 -8.40 20.62 8.57
N LEU A 49 -7.26 19.94 8.74
CA LEU A 49 -6.55 19.85 10.00
C LEU A 49 -5.04 20.00 9.82
N PRO A 50 -4.34 20.41 10.89
CA PRO A 50 -2.88 20.41 10.92
C PRO A 50 -2.33 19.00 10.71
N PHE A 51 -1.20 18.94 10.01
CA PHE A 51 -0.47 17.71 9.69
C PHE A 51 -0.28 16.77 10.89
N ALA A 52 0.23 17.30 12.01
CA ALA A 52 0.57 16.50 13.19
C ALA A 52 -0.64 15.75 13.77
N GLY A 53 -1.81 16.40 13.81
CA GLY A 53 -3.03 15.78 14.34
C GLY A 53 -3.50 14.59 13.51
N ILE A 54 -3.32 14.65 12.19
CA ILE A 54 -3.69 13.58 11.27
C ILE A 54 -2.73 12.39 11.41
N VAL A 55 -1.42 12.67 11.48
CA VAL A 55 -0.38 11.64 11.68
C VAL A 55 -0.60 10.90 12.99
N ASP A 56 -0.81 11.61 14.09
CA ASP A 56 -1.04 10.99 15.40
C ASP A 56 -2.32 10.16 15.44
N ALA A 57 -3.40 10.65 14.82
CA ALA A 57 -4.66 9.92 14.76
C ALA A 57 -4.55 8.63 13.94
N ALA A 58 -3.88 8.70 12.78
CA ALA A 58 -3.63 7.57 11.89
C ALA A 58 -2.71 6.53 12.55
N ARG A 59 -1.61 6.96 13.17
CA ARG A 59 -0.70 6.09 13.93
C ARG A 59 -1.45 5.38 15.04
N SER A 60 -2.18 6.14 15.86
CA SER A 60 -2.96 5.59 16.97
C SER A 60 -4.06 4.64 16.50
N TRP A 61 -4.63 4.84 15.30
CA TRP A 61 -5.59 3.90 14.72
C TRP A 61 -4.92 2.58 14.33
N LEU A 62 -3.78 2.63 13.62
CA LEU A 62 -3.04 1.43 13.25
C LEU A 62 -2.53 0.66 14.47
N THR A 63 -2.01 1.34 15.48
CA THR A 63 -1.58 0.69 16.73
C THR A 63 -2.74 0.02 17.47
N LYS A 64 -3.98 0.51 17.30
CA LYS A 64 -5.16 -0.07 17.96
C LYS A 64 -5.71 -1.29 17.21
N ASN A 65 -5.72 -1.23 15.88
CA ASN A 65 -6.35 -2.25 15.02
C ASN A 65 -5.34 -3.25 14.41
N GLY A 66 -4.05 -3.07 14.69
CA GLY A 66 -2.98 -3.82 14.05
C GLY A 66 -1.60 -3.44 14.58
N MET A 67 -0.64 -3.42 13.67
CA MET A 67 0.75 -3.10 13.93
C MET A 67 1.21 -1.96 13.02
N VAL A 68 2.05 -1.08 13.57
CA VAL A 68 2.79 -0.09 12.79
C VAL A 68 4.17 -0.66 12.49
N VAL A 69 4.48 -0.85 11.21
CA VAL A 69 5.77 -1.40 10.73
C VAL A 69 6.74 -0.26 10.42
N ILE A 70 6.25 0.81 9.82
CA ILE A 70 7.02 2.00 9.49
C ILE A 70 6.26 3.22 9.99
N SER A 71 6.95 4.12 10.67
CA SER A 71 6.40 5.40 11.09
C SER A 71 7.46 6.48 10.93
N GLU A 72 7.61 6.95 9.71
CA GLU A 72 8.38 8.15 9.40
C GLU A 72 7.54 9.41 9.67
N GLU A 73 8.13 10.59 9.48
CA GLU A 73 7.48 11.87 9.74
C GLU A 73 6.16 12.01 8.97
N HIS A 74 6.14 11.63 7.68
CA HIS A 74 5.02 11.80 6.76
C HIS A 74 4.37 10.49 6.32
N VAL A 75 4.97 9.34 6.65
CA VAL A 75 4.59 8.04 6.11
C VAL A 75 4.40 7.06 7.26
N ILE A 76 3.22 6.43 7.29
CA ILE A 76 2.88 5.40 8.25
C ILE A 76 2.51 4.16 7.43
N ALA A 77 3.25 3.07 7.61
CA ALA A 77 2.92 1.78 7.04
C ALA A 77 2.64 0.78 8.16
N GLY A 78 1.62 -0.05 7.96
CA GLY A 78 1.19 -1.01 8.95
C GLY A 78 0.38 -2.14 8.35
N GLU A 79 0.02 -3.06 9.20
CA GLU A 79 -0.84 -4.19 8.86
C GLU A 79 -1.90 -4.32 9.94
N ASP A 80 -3.10 -4.79 9.58
CA ASP A 80 -4.12 -5.09 10.57
C ASP A 80 -3.75 -6.35 11.39
N ASN A 81 -4.45 -6.55 12.51
CA ASN A 81 -4.21 -7.69 13.41
C ASN A 81 -4.39 -9.07 12.74
N THR A 82 -5.14 -9.15 11.64
CA THR A 82 -5.38 -10.41 10.93
C THR A 82 -4.41 -10.65 9.78
N SER A 83 -3.49 -9.71 9.52
CA SER A 83 -2.56 -9.74 8.39
C SER A 83 -3.25 -9.95 7.04
N HIS A 84 -4.48 -9.46 6.93
CA HIS A 84 -5.32 -9.49 5.74
C HIS A 84 -5.15 -8.23 4.89
N TYR A 85 -4.84 -7.10 5.53
CA TYR A 85 -4.74 -5.80 4.89
C TYR A 85 -3.49 -5.05 5.36
N ARG A 86 -2.74 -4.56 4.39
CA ARG A 86 -1.60 -3.67 4.59
C ARG A 86 -2.01 -2.25 4.24
N TYR A 87 -1.68 -1.32 5.12
CA TYR A 87 -1.99 0.09 5.00
C TYR A 87 -0.71 0.85 4.74
N LEU A 88 -0.75 1.73 3.75
CA LEU A 88 0.25 2.78 3.53
C LEU A 88 -0.47 4.12 3.57
N ILE A 89 -0.11 4.93 4.56
CA ILE A 89 -0.72 6.22 4.83
C ILE A 89 0.36 7.28 4.67
N VAL A 90 0.15 8.21 3.74
CA VAL A 90 1.04 9.34 3.51
C VAL A 90 0.28 10.61 3.80
N VAL A 91 0.79 11.41 4.73
CA VAL A 91 0.22 12.72 5.07
C VAL A 91 1.15 13.80 4.51
N THR A 92 0.60 14.80 3.83
CA THR A 92 1.37 15.90 3.25
C THR A 92 0.71 17.23 3.60
N PRO A 93 1.41 18.17 4.26
CA PRO A 93 0.84 19.49 4.53
C PRO A 93 0.57 20.26 3.23
N ALA A 94 -0.54 20.98 3.16
CA ALA A 94 -0.85 21.81 2.01
C ALA A 94 0.02 23.09 2.02
N LYS A 95 0.71 23.38 0.92
CA LYS A 95 1.50 24.62 0.78
C LYS A 95 0.67 25.90 0.95
N SER A 96 -0.64 25.82 0.67
CA SER A 96 -1.55 26.95 0.68
C SER A 96 -2.13 27.29 2.06
N SER A 97 -2.16 26.34 3.00
CA SER A 97 -2.73 26.55 4.32
C SER A 97 -2.14 25.59 5.35
N PRO A 98 -1.67 26.08 6.51
CA PRO A 98 -1.13 25.24 7.58
C PRO A 98 -2.19 24.36 8.25
N ASN A 99 -3.48 24.73 8.12
CA ASN A 99 -4.61 23.97 8.64
C ASN A 99 -5.25 23.06 7.58
N LYS A 100 -4.52 22.79 6.50
CA LYS A 100 -4.97 21.87 5.46
C LYS A 100 -3.85 20.89 5.17
N SER A 101 -4.20 19.62 5.08
CA SER A 101 -3.29 18.55 4.75
C SER A 101 -3.95 17.59 3.77
N TYR A 102 -3.14 16.96 2.94
CA TYR A 102 -3.55 15.88 2.05
C TYR A 102 -3.18 14.55 2.68
N LEU A 103 -4.13 13.63 2.69
CA LEU A 103 -4.01 12.28 3.20
C LEU A 103 -4.16 11.33 2.03
N THR A 104 -3.10 10.62 1.71
CA THR A 104 -3.11 9.55 0.72
C THR A 104 -3.12 8.23 1.45
N VAL A 105 -4.07 7.37 1.12
CA VAL A 105 -4.19 6.04 1.72
C VAL A 105 -4.19 5.02 0.60
N GLU A 106 -3.39 3.99 0.81
CA GLU A 106 -3.36 2.81 -0.02
C GLU A 106 -3.60 1.60 0.88
N VAL A 107 -4.54 0.74 0.48
CA VAL A 107 -4.83 -0.52 1.17
C VAL A 107 -4.60 -1.65 0.18
N SER A 108 -3.73 -2.58 0.55
CA SER A 108 -3.42 -3.77 -0.23
C SER A 108 -3.70 -5.05 0.57
N MET A 109 -3.86 -6.17 -0.11
CA MET A 109 -4.00 -7.45 0.59
C MET A 109 -2.67 -7.83 1.25
N GLY A 110 -2.76 -8.30 2.49
CA GLY A 110 -1.66 -8.86 3.24
C GLY A 110 -1.29 -10.27 2.77
N GLU A 111 -0.37 -10.91 3.49
CA GLU A 111 0.09 -12.27 3.18
C GLU A 111 -0.96 -13.33 3.50
N THR A 112 -1.84 -13.06 4.44
CA THR A 112 -2.90 -14.01 4.82
C THR A 112 -4.12 -13.71 3.97
N PRO A 113 -4.52 -14.61 3.05
CA PRO A 113 -5.68 -14.39 2.22
C PRO A 113 -6.91 -14.28 3.13
N PRO A 114 -7.75 -13.25 2.92
CA PRO A 114 -8.87 -13.03 3.80
C PRO A 114 -9.99 -14.06 3.53
N PRO A 115 -10.91 -14.28 4.47
CA PRO A 115 -12.04 -15.20 4.27
C PRO A 115 -12.83 -14.87 3.00
N HIS A 116 -13.53 -15.86 2.43
CA HIS A 116 -14.33 -15.72 1.19
C HIS A 116 -15.42 -14.62 1.21
N ALA A 117 -15.68 -14.01 2.36
CA ALA A 117 -16.64 -12.91 2.56
C ALA A 117 -15.99 -11.62 3.08
N ALA A 118 -14.67 -11.48 2.99
CA ALA A 118 -13.97 -10.30 3.46
C ALA A 118 -14.15 -9.10 2.53
N ALA A 119 -14.06 -7.91 3.11
CA ALA A 119 -14.21 -6.64 2.41
C ALA A 119 -13.16 -6.51 1.30
N ALA A 120 -13.52 -5.88 0.17
CA ALA A 120 -12.50 -5.54 -0.81
C ALA A 120 -11.54 -4.51 -0.19
N PRO A 121 -10.26 -4.46 -0.58
CA PRO A 121 -9.31 -3.47 -0.07
C PRO A 121 -9.82 -2.02 -0.16
N ARG A 122 -10.65 -1.73 -1.16
CA ARG A 122 -11.31 -0.42 -1.32
C ARG A 122 -12.37 -0.12 -0.26
N ASP A 123 -13.18 -1.12 0.11
CA ASP A 123 -14.19 -0.96 1.16
C ASP A 123 -13.52 -0.75 2.52
N GLU A 124 -12.42 -1.47 2.75
CA GLU A 124 -11.59 -1.29 3.96
C GLU A 124 -10.93 0.09 4.00
N LEU A 125 -10.45 0.59 2.85
CA LEU A 125 -9.95 1.96 2.72
C LEU A 125 -11.04 2.98 3.10
N HIS A 126 -12.26 2.83 2.59
CA HIS A 126 -13.38 3.74 2.91
C HIS A 126 -13.77 3.65 4.39
N ALA A 127 -13.74 2.46 4.98
CA ALA A 127 -13.96 2.27 6.42
C ALA A 127 -12.88 2.97 7.25
N PHE A 128 -11.60 2.83 6.87
CA PHE A 128 -10.48 3.52 7.51
C PHE A 128 -10.66 5.05 7.47
N ILE A 129 -10.91 5.61 6.28
CA ILE A 129 -11.08 7.06 6.10
C ILE A 129 -12.24 7.59 6.94
N ARG A 130 -13.35 6.86 6.98
CA ARG A 130 -14.52 7.22 7.79
C ARG A 130 -14.17 7.24 9.28
N GLN A 131 -13.57 6.18 9.80
CA GLN A 131 -13.20 6.09 11.22
C GLN A 131 -12.15 7.14 11.61
N LEU A 132 -11.21 7.43 10.72
CA LEU A 132 -10.23 8.49 10.92
C LEU A 132 -10.91 9.87 10.99
N GLY A 133 -11.86 10.13 10.09
CA GLY A 133 -12.66 11.35 10.10
C GLY A 133 -13.48 11.51 11.39
N GLU A 134 -14.17 10.46 11.82
CA GLU A 134 -14.93 10.44 13.07
C GLU A 134 -14.03 10.73 14.29
N LYS A 135 -12.83 10.13 14.35
CA LYS A 135 -11.85 10.35 15.42
C LYS A 135 -11.31 11.79 15.44
N LEU A 136 -11.12 12.37 14.26
CA LEU A 136 -10.62 13.73 14.09
C LEU A 136 -11.72 14.79 14.18
N GLY A 137 -13.00 14.40 14.22
CA GLY A 137 -14.14 15.31 14.19
C GLY A 137 -14.29 16.06 12.86
N VAL A 138 -13.79 15.51 11.76
CA VAL A 138 -13.81 16.13 10.42
C VAL A 138 -14.23 15.12 9.36
N ALA A 139 -14.73 15.62 8.23
CA ALA A 139 -15.04 14.78 7.06
C ALA A 139 -13.93 14.93 6.01
N PRO A 140 -13.05 13.93 5.81
CA PRO A 140 -12.06 13.94 4.73
C PRO A 140 -12.75 14.04 3.37
N GLN A 141 -12.33 14.98 2.53
CA GLN A 141 -12.90 15.19 1.20
C GLN A 141 -12.07 14.45 0.16
N PHE A 142 -12.68 13.53 -0.59
CA PHE A 142 -11.99 12.84 -1.68
C PHE A 142 -11.49 13.83 -2.72
N VAL A 143 -10.19 13.78 -3.03
CA VAL A 143 -9.54 14.57 -4.07
C VAL A 143 -9.10 13.64 -5.17
N ARG A 144 -9.71 13.80 -6.35
CA ARG A 144 -9.25 13.07 -7.53
C ARG A 144 -7.85 13.56 -7.88
N ALA A 145 -6.86 12.68 -7.80
CA ALA A 145 -5.53 12.99 -8.32
C ALA A 145 -5.68 13.36 -9.81
N ALA A 146 -5.21 14.56 -10.19
CA ALA A 146 -5.14 14.95 -11.59
C ALA A 146 -4.18 13.97 -12.29
N LYS A 147 -4.69 13.31 -13.33
CA LYS A 147 -3.96 12.33 -14.13
C LYS A 147 -2.84 12.97 -14.93
#